data_AF-Q97HI1-F1
#
_entry.id   AF-Q97HI1-F1
#
_cell.length_a   1.000
_cell.length_b   1.000
_cell.length_c   1.000
_cell.angle_alpha   90.00
_cell.angle_beta   90.00
_cell.angle_gamma   90.00
#
_symmetry.space_group_name_H-M   'P 1'
#
loop_
_entity.id
_entity.type
_entity.pdbx_description
1 polymer ?
#
loop_
_entity_poly.entity_id
_entity_poly.type
_entity_poly.pdbx_seq_one_letter_code
_entity_poly.pdbx_strand_id
1 'polypeptide(L)'
;MYEVQRGERFEICEFEDYNFAVCGIYVLIKKIFEHPNAKLSVKCEISKCDEDELDSIAKILEKEFNKEFFSIGEFKSKAIMIENVDGLYDVNYCREDNQLYNIVKGREFSNAIIVFYNYILLLSEFEKLITCITLIIPLTSEIKEKLKCCYLGK
;
A
#
# COMPACT_ATOMS: atom_id res chain seq x y z
N MET A 1 -16.56 6.46 9.15
CA MET A 1 -15.38 7.22 9.61
C MET A 1 -15.06 8.26 8.56
N TYR A 2 -14.75 9.49 8.98
CA TYR A 2 -14.52 10.61 8.09
C TYR A 2 -13.17 11.28 8.39
N GLU A 3 -12.43 11.61 7.34
CA GLU A 3 -11.32 12.56 7.42
C GLU A 3 -11.86 13.97 7.20
N VAL A 4 -11.36 14.94 7.98
CA VAL A 4 -11.74 16.35 7.80
C VAL A 4 -10.53 17.12 7.30
N GLN A 5 -10.59 17.62 6.07
CA GLN A 5 -9.53 18.44 5.48
C GLN A 5 -10.13 19.77 5.01
N ARG A 6 -9.56 20.88 5.48
CA ARG A 6 -10.01 22.26 5.12
C ARG A 6 -11.51 22.51 5.33
N GLY A 7 -12.11 21.84 6.30
CA GLY A 7 -13.55 21.96 6.61
C GLY A 7 -14.46 21.02 5.81
N GLU A 8 -13.92 20.30 4.83
CA GLU A 8 -14.65 19.29 4.07
C GLU A 8 -14.49 17.90 4.72
N ARG A 9 -15.56 17.10 4.69
CA ARG A 9 -15.59 15.74 5.24
C ARG A 9 -15.49 14.74 4.10
N PHE A 10 -14.49 13.87 4.17
CA PHE A 10 -14.28 12.79 3.23
C PHE A 10 -14.52 11.47 3.94
N GLU A 11 -15.46 10.68 3.43
CA GLU A 11 -15.68 9.34 3.98
C GLU A 11 -14.46 8.47 3.67
N ILE A 12 -13.93 7.82 4.71
CA ILE A 12 -12.84 6.84 4.57
C ILE A 12 -13.47 5.44 4.47
N CYS A 13 -14.28 5.07 5.46
CA CYS A 13 -14.86 3.75 5.57
C CYS A 13 -15.92 3.67 6.66
N GLU A 14 -16.82 2.70 6.55
CA GLU A 14 -17.82 2.39 7.58
C GLU A 14 -17.61 0.99 8.14
N PHE A 15 -17.87 0.80 9.44
CA PHE A 15 -17.86 -0.51 10.07
C PHE A 15 -19.14 -0.66 10.88
N GLU A 16 -19.87 -1.75 10.64
CA GLU A 16 -21.10 -2.05 11.39
C GLU A 16 -20.79 -2.51 12.81
N ASP A 17 -19.68 -3.23 12.99
CA ASP A 17 -19.22 -3.72 14.29
C ASP A 17 -18.32 -2.70 14.99
N TYR A 18 -18.59 -2.47 16.27
CA TYR A 18 -17.86 -1.52 17.11
C TYR A 18 -16.37 -1.88 17.25
N ASN A 19 -16.03 -3.16 17.42
CA ASN A 19 -14.64 -3.58 17.57
C ASN A 19 -13.86 -3.36 16.26
N PHE A 20 -14.49 -3.60 15.11
CA PHE A 20 -13.86 -3.32 13.82
C PHE A 20 -13.72 -1.82 13.55
N ALA A 21 -14.67 -1.01 14.00
CA ALA A 21 -14.53 0.45 13.98
C ALA A 21 -13.32 0.91 14.81
N VAL A 22 -13.15 0.35 16.01
CA VAL A 22 -11.97 0.65 16.88
C VAL A 22 -10.66 0.22 16.20
N CYS A 23 -10.62 -0.95 15.56
CA CYS A 23 -9.47 -1.39 14.77
C CYS A 23 -9.17 -0.40 13.63
N GLY A 24 -10.19 0.07 12.92
CA GLY A 24 -10.05 1.06 11.85
C GLY A 24 -9.46 2.37 12.34
N ILE A 25 -9.95 2.89 13.48
CA ILE A 25 -9.38 4.09 14.13
C ILE A 25 -7.90 3.86 14.47
N TYR A 26 -7.59 2.73 15.11
CA TYR A 26 -6.23 2.41 15.53
C TYR A 26 -5.25 2.33 14.35
N VAL A 27 -5.66 1.65 13.27
CA VAL A 27 -4.89 1.52 12.03
C VAL A 27 -4.62 2.89 11.39
N LEU A 28 -5.63 3.78 11.35
CA LEU A 28 -5.47 5.14 10.84
C LEU A 28 -4.56 6.00 11.72
N ILE A 29 -4.68 5.92 13.05
CA ILE A 29 -3.78 6.61 13.98
C ILE A 29 -2.34 6.16 13.76
N LYS A 30 -2.10 4.85 13.65
CA LYS A 30 -0.77 4.30 13.36
C LYS A 30 -0.21 4.85 12.05
N LYS A 31 -1.01 4.91 10.99
CA LYS A 31 -0.59 5.49 9.71
C LYS A 31 -0.17 6.96 9.82
N ILE A 32 -0.95 7.77 10.55
CA ILE A 32 -0.75 9.22 10.65
C ILE A 32 0.44 9.56 11.54
N PHE A 33 0.53 8.93 12.71
CA PHE A 33 1.50 9.30 13.74
C PHE A 33 2.81 8.50 13.68
N GLU A 34 2.80 7.29 13.15
CA GLU A 34 3.98 6.42 13.06
C GLU A 34 4.40 6.17 11.61
N HIS A 35 4.24 7.21 10.77
CA HIS A 35 4.48 7.14 9.32
C HIS A 35 5.73 6.31 9.01
N PRO A 36 5.63 5.24 8.21
CA PRO A 36 6.75 4.33 8.00
C PRO A 36 7.98 5.08 7.50
N ASN A 37 9.09 4.95 8.22
CA ASN A 37 10.34 5.58 7.83
C ASN A 37 10.95 4.82 6.65
N ALA A 38 10.83 5.40 5.45
CA ALA A 38 11.53 4.92 4.28
C ALA A 38 13.04 4.88 4.54
N LYS A 39 13.68 3.74 4.25
CA LYS A 39 15.14 3.65 4.26
C LYS A 39 15.67 4.50 3.12
N LEU A 40 16.27 5.64 3.47
CA LEU A 40 16.79 6.60 2.49
C LEU A 40 17.78 5.95 1.50
N SER A 41 18.58 4.99 1.95
CA SER A 41 19.49 4.23 1.07
C SER A 41 18.74 3.51 -0.05
N VAL A 42 17.70 2.74 0.29
CA VAL A 42 16.91 1.96 -0.66
C VAL A 42 16.16 2.88 -1.62
N LYS A 43 15.56 3.96 -1.10
CA LYS A 43 14.88 4.96 -1.92
C LYS A 43 15.84 5.63 -2.92
N CYS A 44 17.05 5.96 -2.47
CA CYS A 44 18.10 6.54 -3.31
C CYS A 44 18.67 5.55 -4.34
N GLU A 45 18.72 4.25 -4.02
CA GLU A 45 19.12 3.21 -4.97
C GLU A 45 18.06 3.07 -6.07
N ILE A 46 16.79 2.92 -5.71
CA ILE A 46 15.69 2.79 -6.65
C ILE A 46 15.54 4.05 -7.52
N SER A 47 15.74 5.25 -6.96
CA SER A 47 15.62 6.50 -7.72
C SER A 47 16.69 6.69 -8.81
N LYS A 48 17.75 5.89 -8.79
CA LYS A 48 18.85 5.93 -9.77
C LYS A 48 18.67 4.91 -10.89
N CYS A 49 17.73 3.98 -10.75
CA CYS A 49 17.44 3.00 -11.77
C CYS A 49 16.59 3.61 -12.87
N ASP A 50 16.84 3.16 -14.09
CA ASP A 50 16.02 3.49 -15.26
C ASP A 50 14.96 2.42 -15.54
N GLU A 51 14.06 2.73 -16.48
CA GLU A 51 12.96 1.85 -16.89
C GLU A 51 13.43 0.47 -17.38
N ASP A 52 14.60 0.39 -18.02
CA ASP A 52 15.17 -0.87 -18.50
C ASP A 52 15.76 -1.75 -17.37
N GLU A 53 15.80 -1.25 -16.13
CA GLU A 53 16.43 -1.91 -14.98
C GLU A 53 15.43 -2.54 -14.00
N LEU A 54 14.24 -2.94 -14.47
CA LEU A 54 13.20 -3.55 -13.63
C LEU A 54 13.71 -4.76 -12.81
N ASP A 55 14.56 -5.60 -13.40
CA ASP A 55 15.17 -6.74 -12.71
C ASP A 55 16.08 -6.32 -11.55
N SER A 56 16.81 -5.22 -11.71
CA SER A 56 17.65 -4.65 -10.65
C SER A 56 16.78 -4.10 -9.52
N ILE A 57 15.69 -3.40 -9.86
CA ILE A 57 14.73 -2.88 -8.88
C ILE A 57 14.07 -4.02 -8.10
N ALA A 58 13.62 -5.08 -8.78
CA ALA A 58 13.07 -6.26 -8.13
C ALA A 58 14.06 -6.83 -7.10
N LYS A 59 15.33 -7.02 -7.49
CA LYS A 59 16.38 -7.51 -6.57
C LYS A 59 16.62 -6.57 -5.38
N ILE A 60 16.52 -5.26 -5.55
CA ILE A 60 16.64 -4.30 -4.44
C ILE A 60 15.46 -4.48 -3.47
N LEU A 61 14.24 -4.56 -4.01
CA LEU A 61 13.03 -4.74 -3.20
C LEU A 61 13.01 -6.08 -2.47
N GLU A 62 13.46 -7.16 -3.10
CA GLU A 62 13.52 -8.50 -2.50
C GLU A 62 14.46 -8.63 -1.30
N LYS A 63 15.47 -7.75 -1.20
CA LYS A 63 16.35 -7.70 -0.01
C LYS A 63 15.66 -7.10 1.21
N GLU A 64 14.61 -6.29 0.98
CA GLU A 64 13.97 -5.46 1.99
C GLU A 64 12.56 -5.92 2.33
N PHE A 65 11.85 -6.51 1.37
CA PHE A 65 10.46 -6.90 1.48
C PHE A 65 10.24 -8.33 0.98
N ASN A 66 9.20 -8.97 1.51
CA ASN A 66 8.72 -10.23 0.94
C ASN A 66 8.21 -9.96 -0.49
N LYS A 67 8.62 -10.81 -1.44
CA LYS A 67 8.16 -10.82 -2.83
C LYS A 67 6.64 -10.77 -2.95
N GLU A 68 5.90 -11.28 -1.97
CA GLU A 68 4.44 -11.29 -1.95
C GLU A 68 3.81 -9.88 -1.97
N PHE A 69 4.52 -8.85 -1.49
CA PHE A 69 3.96 -7.50 -1.38
C PHE A 69 4.03 -6.68 -2.66
N PHE A 70 4.72 -7.16 -3.69
CA PHE A 70 4.88 -6.40 -4.92
C PHE A 70 4.88 -7.24 -6.19
N SER A 71 4.59 -6.58 -7.30
CA SER A 71 4.67 -7.13 -8.65
C SER A 71 5.01 -6.05 -9.66
N ILE A 72 5.71 -6.42 -10.73
CA ILE A 72 6.12 -5.53 -11.82
C ILE A 72 5.57 -6.13 -13.11
N GLY A 73 4.69 -5.42 -13.79
CA GLY A 73 4.11 -5.81 -15.08
C GLY A 73 3.09 -6.96 -15.06
N GLU A 74 2.94 -7.66 -13.94
CA GLU A 74 2.02 -8.79 -13.82
C GLU A 74 1.06 -8.64 -12.65
N PHE A 75 -0.20 -9.05 -12.84
CA PHE A 75 -1.18 -9.05 -11.76
C PHE A 75 -0.78 -10.06 -10.67
N LYS A 76 -0.79 -9.58 -9.41
CA LYS A 76 -0.57 -10.41 -8.23
C LYS A 76 -1.51 -9.98 -7.12
N SER A 77 -2.38 -10.89 -6.70
CA SER A 77 -3.34 -10.62 -5.63
C SER A 77 -2.65 -10.23 -4.33
N LYS A 78 -3.22 -9.26 -3.63
CA LYS A 78 -2.74 -8.65 -2.38
C LYS A 78 -1.38 -7.95 -2.48
N ALA A 79 -0.92 -7.61 -3.68
CA ALA A 79 0.34 -6.92 -3.89
C ALA A 79 0.15 -5.49 -4.43
N ILE A 80 1.16 -4.65 -4.23
CA ILE A 80 1.30 -3.41 -5.01
C ILE A 80 1.88 -3.77 -6.36
N MET A 81 1.26 -3.32 -7.43
CA MET A 81 1.68 -3.56 -8.81
C MET A 81 2.06 -2.24 -9.46
N ILE A 82 3.13 -2.26 -10.24
CA ILE A 82 3.47 -1.20 -11.20
C ILE A 82 3.40 -1.77 -12.62
N GLU A 83 2.77 -1.05 -13.54
CA GLU A 83 2.61 -1.47 -14.94
C GLU A 83 2.82 -0.29 -15.90
N ASN A 84 3.37 -0.59 -17.08
CA ASN A 84 3.49 0.38 -18.17
C ASN A 84 2.19 0.39 -18.99
N VAL A 85 1.60 1.57 -19.14
CA VAL A 85 0.42 1.86 -19.94
C VAL A 85 0.79 2.98 -20.90
N ASP A 86 1.01 2.63 -22.17
CA ASP A 86 1.32 3.56 -23.27
C ASP A 86 2.53 4.49 -22.98
N GLY A 87 3.60 3.96 -22.37
CA GLY A 87 4.82 4.73 -22.05
C GLY A 87 4.73 5.56 -20.77
N LEU A 88 3.63 5.45 -20.04
CA LEU A 88 3.48 5.97 -18.68
C LEU A 88 3.24 4.81 -17.71
N TYR A 89 3.27 5.11 -16.42
CA TYR A 89 3.19 4.11 -15.37
C TYR A 89 2.02 4.33 -14.44
N ASP A 90 1.29 3.24 -14.21
CA ASP A 90 0.24 3.13 -13.22
C ASP A 90 0.74 2.32 -12.02
N VAL A 91 0.33 2.73 -10.82
CA VAL A 91 0.57 1.96 -9.59
C VAL A 91 -0.77 1.61 -8.98
N ASN A 92 -0.97 0.33 -8.72
CA ASN A 92 -2.24 -0.23 -8.25
C ASN A 92 -2.00 -1.12 -7.03
N TYR A 93 -2.94 -1.16 -6.11
CA TYR A 93 -3.07 -2.27 -5.18
C TYR A 93 -4.03 -3.30 -5.76
N CYS A 94 -3.56 -4.53 -5.92
CA CYS A 94 -4.34 -5.65 -6.43
C CYS A 94 -5.07 -6.33 -5.28
N ARG A 95 -6.39 -6.15 -5.19
CA ARG A 95 -7.20 -6.69 -4.07
C ARG A 95 -7.37 -8.20 -4.17
N GLU A 96 -7.84 -8.81 -3.08
CA GLU A 96 -8.15 -10.24 -3.02
C GLU A 96 -9.26 -10.67 -4.01
N ASP A 97 -10.20 -9.77 -4.29
CA ASP A 97 -11.32 -9.98 -5.22
C ASP A 97 -10.96 -9.69 -6.70
N ASN A 98 -9.68 -9.59 -7.02
CA ASN A 98 -9.13 -9.21 -8.32
C ASN A 98 -9.50 -7.79 -8.81
N GLN A 99 -10.02 -6.94 -7.94
CA GLN A 99 -10.20 -5.52 -8.28
C GLN A 99 -8.90 -4.75 -8.12
N LEU A 100 -8.68 -3.78 -8.99
CA LEU A 100 -7.55 -2.86 -8.90
C LEU A 100 -7.96 -1.61 -8.14
N TYR A 101 -7.31 -1.38 -7.01
CA TYR A 101 -7.35 -0.10 -6.35
C TYR A 101 -6.24 0.79 -6.93
N ASN A 102 -6.62 1.82 -7.68
CA ASN A 102 -5.65 2.73 -8.27
C ASN A 102 -5.06 3.72 -7.26
N ILE A 103 -3.73 3.66 -7.12
CA ILE A 103 -2.95 4.57 -6.27
C ILE A 103 -2.56 5.81 -7.07
N VAL A 104 -1.95 5.63 -8.24
CA VAL A 104 -1.65 6.71 -9.20
C VAL A 104 -1.79 6.21 -10.64
N LYS A 105 -2.12 7.13 -11.56
CA LYS A 105 -2.17 6.86 -13.01
C LYS A 105 -1.26 7.80 -13.80
N GLY A 106 -0.78 7.31 -14.94
CA GLY A 106 -0.17 8.12 -15.99
C GLY A 106 1.05 8.90 -15.50
N ARG A 107 1.92 8.27 -14.72
CA ARG A 107 3.13 8.90 -14.17
C ARG A 107 4.36 8.52 -14.97
N GLU A 108 5.33 9.41 -15.06
CA GLU A 108 6.68 9.05 -15.52
C GLU A 108 7.28 8.00 -14.57
N PHE A 109 8.12 7.13 -15.12
CA PHE A 109 8.74 6.02 -14.38
C PHE A 109 9.40 6.45 -13.06
N SER A 110 10.22 7.51 -13.10
CA SER A 110 10.94 8.03 -11.93
C SER A 110 10.02 8.46 -10.79
N ASN A 111 8.83 8.96 -11.10
CA ASN A 111 7.82 9.32 -10.10
C ASN A 111 7.02 8.09 -9.65
N ALA A 112 6.61 7.24 -10.60
CA ALA A 112 5.84 6.04 -10.32
C ALA A 112 6.60 5.06 -9.41
N ILE A 113 7.91 4.87 -9.64
CA ILE A 113 8.71 3.91 -8.88
C ILE A 113 8.89 4.30 -7.42
N ILE A 114 8.91 5.60 -7.12
CA ILE A 114 8.95 6.11 -5.75
C ILE A 114 7.60 5.89 -5.05
N VAL A 115 6.49 6.12 -5.76
CA VAL A 115 5.15 5.84 -5.22
C VAL A 115 5.00 4.34 -4.96
N PHE A 116 5.41 3.52 -5.92
CA PHE A 116 5.44 2.06 -5.82
C PHE A 116 6.19 1.61 -4.56
N TYR A 117 7.44 2.04 -4.38
CA TYR A 117 8.23 1.73 -3.18
C TYR A 117 7.53 2.15 -1.88
N ASN A 118 6.99 3.37 -1.82
CA ASN A 118 6.33 3.87 -0.61
C ASN A 118 5.09 3.03 -0.24
N TYR A 119 4.32 2.60 -1.24
CA TYR A 119 3.14 1.78 -1.01
C TYR A 119 3.48 0.33 -0.65
N ILE A 120 4.59 -0.23 -1.15
CA ILE A 120 5.10 -1.53 -0.69
C ILE A 120 5.47 -1.47 0.79
N LEU A 121 6.15 -0.39 1.20
CA LEU A 121 6.48 -0.15 2.60
C LEU A 121 5.21 -0.05 3.47
N LEU A 122 4.21 0.73 3.04
CA LEU A 122 2.93 0.83 3.74
C LEU A 122 2.23 -0.53 3.87
N LEU A 123 2.18 -1.31 2.79
CA LEU A 123 1.57 -2.63 2.81
C LEU A 123 2.30 -3.58 3.77
N SER A 124 3.63 -3.58 3.74
CA SER A 124 4.44 -4.40 4.65
C SER A 124 4.22 -4.05 6.12
N GLU A 125 4.13 -2.76 6.45
CA GLU A 125 3.85 -2.31 7.82
C GLU A 125 2.41 -2.65 8.25
N PHE A 126 1.44 -2.54 7.35
CA PHE A 126 0.07 -2.97 7.62
C PHE A 126 0.00 -4.46 8.00
N GLU A 127 0.70 -5.33 7.26
CA GLU A 127 0.66 -6.77 7.53
C GLU A 127 1.29 -7.13 8.90
N LYS A 128 2.31 -6.37 9.34
CA LYS A 128 2.84 -6.48 10.70
C LYS A 128 1.79 -6.04 11.74
N LEU A 129 1.18 -4.88 11.51
CA LEU A 129 0.18 -4.29 12.41
C LEU A 129 -1.06 -5.18 12.57
N ILE A 130 -1.60 -5.68 11.46
CA ILE A 130 -2.83 -6.49 11.46
C ILE A 130 -2.62 -7.83 12.13
N THR A 131 -1.40 -8.38 12.07
CA THR A 131 -1.03 -9.60 12.80
C THR A 131 -1.17 -9.37 14.30
N CYS A 132 -0.67 -8.25 14.83
CA CYS A 132 -0.82 -7.89 16.25
C CYS A 132 -2.29 -7.70 16.65
N ILE A 133 -3.09 -7.04 15.81
CA ILE A 133 -4.52 -6.83 16.08
C ILE A 133 -5.27 -8.18 16.10
N THR A 134 -4.97 -9.06 15.14
CA THR A 134 -5.65 -10.36 15.00
C THR A 134 -5.44 -11.28 16.22
N LEU A 135 -4.35 -11.10 16.96
CA LEU A 135 -4.11 -11.81 18.22
C LEU A 135 -5.06 -11.41 19.35
N ILE A 136 -5.66 -10.22 19.27
CA ILE A 136 -6.56 -9.65 20.29
C ILE A 136 -8.01 -9.77 19.82
N ILE A 137 -8.28 -9.44 18.56
CA ILE A 137 -9.60 -9.44 17.94
C ILE A 137 -9.53 -10.30 16.68
N PRO A 138 -10.20 -11.47 16.62
CA PRO A 138 -10.26 -12.27 15.41
C PRO A 138 -10.92 -11.50 14.26
N LEU A 139 -10.22 -11.35 13.14
CA LEU A 139 -10.71 -10.64 11.96
C LEU A 139 -10.93 -11.62 10.80
N THR A 140 -12.07 -11.50 10.12
CA THR A 140 -12.32 -12.19 8.84
C THR A 140 -11.43 -11.61 7.73
N SER A 141 -11.26 -12.33 6.62
CA SER A 141 -10.50 -11.83 5.45
C SER A 141 -11.09 -10.52 4.92
N GLU A 142 -12.42 -10.43 4.84
CA GLU A 142 -13.14 -9.24 4.40
C GLU A 142 -12.82 -8.01 5.26
N ILE A 143 -12.87 -8.15 6.59
CA ILE A 143 -12.56 -7.05 7.50
C ILE A 143 -11.09 -6.66 7.43
N LYS A 144 -10.17 -7.64 7.31
CA LYS A 144 -8.74 -7.35 7.11
C LYS A 144 -8.50 -6.56 5.83
N GLU A 145 -9.14 -6.95 4.74
CA GLU A 145 -9.01 -6.26 3.45
C GLU A 145 -9.61 -4.84 3.52
N LYS A 146 -10.75 -4.67 4.19
CA LYS A 146 -11.34 -3.35 4.42
C LYS A 146 -10.39 -2.44 5.20
N LEU A 147 -9.83 -2.93 6.31
CA LEU A 147 -8.83 -2.20 7.12
C LEU A 147 -7.58 -1.85 6.31
N LYS A 148 -7.15 -2.75 5.43
CA LYS A 148 -5.99 -2.53 4.54
C LYS A 148 -6.25 -1.38 3.57
N CYS A 149 -7.39 -1.36 2.90
CA CYS A 149 -7.76 -0.26 2.01
C CYS A 149 -7.75 1.08 2.76
N CYS A 150 -8.30 1.11 3.98
CA CYS A 150 -8.26 2.30 4.84
C CYS A 150 -6.81 2.74 5.12
N TYR A 151 -5.94 1.80 5.47
CA TYR A 151 -4.53 2.07 5.74
C TYR A 151 -3.79 2.57 4.50
N LEU A 152 -4.09 2.04 3.33
CA LEU A 152 -3.52 2.51 2.06
C LEU A 152 -4.10 3.87 1.62
N GLY A 153 -5.16 4.36 2.26
CA GLY A 153 -5.71 5.70 2.04
C GLY A 153 -6.88 5.75 1.06
N LYS A 154 -7.80 4.78 1.18
CA LYS A 154 -9.10 4.77 0.50
C LYS A 154 -10.23 4.52 1.45
#